data_AF-A0A2N1XP35-F1
#
_entry.id   AF-A0A2N1XP35-F1
#
_cell.length_a   1.000
_cell.length_b   1.000
_cell.length_c   1.000
_cell.angle_alpha   90.00
_cell.angle_beta   90.00
_cell.angle_gamma   90.00
#
_symmetry.space_group_name_H-M   'P 1'
#
loop_
_entity.id
_entity.type
_entity.pdbx_description
1 polymer ?
#
loop_
_entity_poly.entity_id
_entity_poly.type
_entity_poly.pdbx_seq_one_letter_code
_entity_poly.pdbx_strand_id
1 'polypeptide(L)' 'MAVKPYFNLNCLHALCNAHHWQELTYIEEQDQQAWAKLMRELLLDIEQAIRYLECPPPGPQRKPGQRGRVKREIYWNDC' A
#
# COMPACT_ATOMS: atom_id res chain seq x y z
N MET A 1 14.55 20.24 15.18
CA MET A 1 14.08 19.04 14.43
C MET A 1 12.57 19.11 14.41
N ALA A 2 11.96 19.39 13.25
CA ALA A 2 10.51 19.39 13.14
C ALA A 2 10.03 17.94 13.28
N VAL A 3 9.16 17.68 14.25
CA VAL A 3 8.48 16.38 14.36
C VAL A 3 7.62 16.25 13.12
N LYS A 4 7.86 15.21 12.31
CA LYS A 4 7.06 14.95 11.10
C LYS A 4 5.58 14.85 11.54
N PRO A 5 4.66 15.57 10.88
CA PRO A 5 3.27 15.72 11.35
C PRO A 5 2.56 14.38 11.62
N TYR A 6 2.95 13.33 10.90
CA TYR A 6 2.43 11.97 11.02
C TYR A 6 2.75 11.26 12.35
N PHE A 7 3.78 11.68 13.09
CA PHE A 7 4.11 11.13 14.42
C PHE A 7 3.16 11.61 15.53
N ASN A 8 2.28 12.57 15.24
CA ASN A 8 1.29 13.08 16.19
C ASN A 8 -0.05 12.35 16.08
N LEU A 9 -0.17 11.35 15.20
CA LEU A 9 -1.38 10.54 15.08
C LEU A 9 -1.37 9.47 16.18
N ASN A 10 -2.52 9.20 16.81
CA ASN A 10 -2.60 8.26 17.91
C ASN A 10 -2.76 6.81 17.40
N CYS A 11 -1.77 6.33 16.64
CA CYS A 11 -1.73 4.99 16.07
C CYS A 11 -0.39 4.29 16.38
N LEU A 12 -0.33 2.95 16.21
CA LEU A 12 0.92 2.21 16.34
C LEU A 12 1.83 2.63 15.17
N HIS A 13 2.90 3.36 15.48
CA HIS A 13 3.79 3.92 14.46
C HIS A 13 4.73 2.85 13.90
N ALA A 14 4.22 2.02 12.99
CA ALA A 14 5.03 1.50 11.90
C ALA A 14 4.83 2.45 10.71
N LEU A 15 5.91 2.82 10.01
CA LEU A 15 5.78 3.58 8.76
C LEU A 15 5.00 2.70 7.79
N CYS A 16 3.75 3.04 7.53
CA CYS A 16 2.96 2.29 6.56
C CYS A 16 3.49 2.53 5.14
N ASN A 17 3.08 1.68 4.19
CA ASN A 17 3.52 1.81 2.79
C ASN A 17 3.24 3.21 2.23
N ALA A 18 2.14 3.88 2.64
CA ALA A 18 1.85 5.26 2.23
C ALA A 18 2.86 6.29 2.78
N HIS A 19 3.32 6.14 4.04
CA HIS A 19 4.37 7.00 4.59
C HIS A 19 5.71 6.77 3.89
N HIS A 20 6.08 5.50 3.69
CA HIS A 20 7.27 5.15 2.92
C HIS A 20 7.22 5.70 1.50
N TRP A 21 6.03 5.71 0.87
CA TRP A 21 5.84 6.28 -0.45
C TRP A 21 6.19 7.77 -0.48
N GLN A 22 5.62 8.55 0.44
CA GLN A 22 5.88 9.99 0.52
C GLN A 22 7.34 10.33 0.79
N GLU A 23 7.98 9.60 1.71
CA GLU A 23 9.40 9.81 2.02
C GLU A 23 10.31 9.44 0.84
N LEU A 24 10.05 8.31 0.18
CA LEU A 24 10.84 7.88 -0.98
C LEU A 24 10.59 8.77 -2.21
N THR A 25 9.37 9.30 -2.40
CA THR A 25 9.10 10.32 -3.43
C THR A 25 9.91 11.58 -3.18
N TYR A 26 9.96 12.06 -1.93
CA TYR A 26 10.79 13.22 -1.59
C TYR A 26 12.27 12.97 -1.90
N ILE A 27 12.80 11.81 -1.51
CA ILE A 27 14.21 11.45 -1.74
C ILE A 27 14.53 11.30 -3.24
N GLU A 28 13.59 10.79 -4.04
CA GLU A 28 13.75 10.75 -5.50
C GLU A 28 13.72 12.16 -6.11
N GLU A 29 12.74 12.99 -5.75
CA GLU A 29 12.48 14.26 -6.43
C GLU A 29 13.41 15.39 -5.95
N GLN A 30 13.67 15.49 -4.65
CA GLN A 30 14.45 16.58 -4.07
C GLN A 30 15.94 16.22 -3.98
N ASP A 31 16.23 15.01 -3.52
CA ASP A 31 17.62 14.56 -3.34
C ASP A 31 18.18 13.86 -4.59
N GLN A 32 17.36 13.71 -5.64
CA GLN A 32 17.73 13.12 -6.94
C GLN A 32 18.34 11.72 -6.82
N GLN A 33 17.85 10.95 -5.84
CA GLN A 33 18.37 9.63 -5.55
C GLN A 33 17.55 8.54 -6.26
N ALA A 34 18.12 7.97 -7.33
CA ALA A 34 17.45 6.96 -8.14
C ALA A 34 17.08 5.67 -7.36
N TRP A 35 17.79 5.34 -6.29
CA TRP A 35 17.50 4.15 -5.48
C TRP A 35 16.14 4.23 -4.77
N ALA A 36 15.64 5.43 -4.48
CA ALA A 36 14.37 5.59 -3.77
C ALA A 36 13.18 5.13 -4.62
N LYS A 37 13.25 5.33 -5.94
CA LYS A 37 12.29 4.77 -6.89
C LYS A 37 12.27 3.24 -6.83
N LEU A 38 13.45 2.61 -6.87
CA LEU A 38 13.58 1.15 -6.82
C LEU A 38 13.01 0.57 -5.51
N MET A 39 13.20 1.26 -4.39
CA MET A 39 12.61 0.83 -3.12
C MET A 39 11.09 0.93 -3.10
N ARG A 40 10.50 1.96 -3.73
CA ARG A 40 9.05 2.05 -3.88
C ARG A 40 8.49 0.92 -4.73
N GLU A 41 9.15 0.60 -5.84
CA GLU A 41 8.77 -0.52 -6.71
C GLU A 41 8.83 -1.85 -5.95
N LEU A 42 9.90 -2.09 -5.20
CA LEU A 42 10.04 -3.30 -4.37
C LEU A 42 8.92 -3.44 -3.33
N LEU A 43 8.51 -2.35 -2.67
CA LEU A 43 7.42 -2.37 -1.69
C LEU A 43 6.08 -2.77 -2.33
N LEU A 44 5.82 -2.32 -3.56
CA LEU A 44 4.63 -2.73 -4.31
C LEU A 44 4.68 -4.21 -4.71
N ASP A 45 5.83 -4.70 -5.13
CA ASP A 45 6.01 -6.11 -5.49
C ASP A 45 5.75 -7.02 -4.29
N ILE A 46 6.24 -6.64 -3.10
CA ILE A 46 6.01 -7.38 -1.85
C ILE A 46 4.52 -7.36 -1.49
N GLU A 47 3.85 -6.21 -1.57
CA GLU A 47 2.41 -6.09 -1.32
C GLU A 47 1.62 -7.01 -2.27
N GLN A 48 1.95 -6.99 -3.57
CA GLN A 48 1.30 -7.82 -4.57
C GLN A 48 1.52 -9.32 -4.29
N ALA A 49 2.75 -9.71 -3.92
CA ALA A 49 3.06 -11.08 -3.55
C ALA A 49 2.26 -11.54 -2.32
N ILE A 50 2.17 -10.70 -1.28
CA ILE A 50 1.37 -11.00 -0.09
C ILE A 50 -0.10 -11.15 -0.45
N ARG A 51 -0.66 -10.22 -1.24
CA ARG A 51 -2.04 -10.32 -1.72
C ARG A 51 -2.31 -11.60 -2.51
N TYR A 52 -1.37 -11.99 -3.36
CA TYR A 52 -1.46 -13.23 -4.12
C TYR A 52 -1.48 -14.47 -3.20
N LEU A 53 -0.76 -14.43 -2.08
CA LEU A 53 -0.75 -15.50 -1.07
C LEU A 53 -2.00 -15.48 -0.17
N GLU A 54 -2.53 -14.29 0.15
CA GLU A 54 -3.69 -14.12 1.04
C GLU A 54 -5.03 -14.31 0.34
N CYS A 55 -5.12 -14.07 -0.97
CA CYS A 55 -6.32 -14.37 -1.74
C CYS A 55 -6.32 -15.84 -2.17
N PRO A 56 -7.31 -16.67 -1.76
CA PRO A 56 -7.54 -17.93 -2.43
C PRO A 56 -7.78 -17.68 -3.93
N PRO A 57 -7.45 -18.66 -4.81
CA PRO A 57 -7.66 -18.51 -6.25
C PRO A 57 -9.09 -18.00 -6.54
N PRO A 58 -9.30 -17.18 -7.58
CA PRO A 58 -10.60 -16.61 -7.87
C PRO A 58 -11.64 -17.72 -7.85
N GLY A 59 -12.60 -17.59 -6.93
CA GLY A 59 -13.72 -18.52 -6.85
C GLY A 59 -14.41 -18.61 -8.21
N PRO A 60 -15.13 -19.71 -8.49
CA PRO A 60 -15.70 -19.97 -9.81
C PRO A 60 -16.45 -18.74 -10.36
N GLN A 61 -16.19 -18.42 -11.63
CA GLN A 61 -16.75 -17.27 -12.35
C GLN A 61 -18.27 -17.19 -12.09
N ARG A 62 -18.73 -16.04 -11.59
CA ARG A 62 -20.15 -15.84 -11.28
C ARG A 62 -20.97 -15.99 -12.56
N LYS A 63 -22.00 -16.83 -12.51
CA LYS A 63 -22.95 -16.97 -13.63
C LYS A 63 -23.77 -15.67 -13.78
N PRO A 64 -24.18 -15.30 -15.01
CA PRO A 64 -25.05 -14.15 -15.23
C PRO A 64 -26.31 -14.23 -14.36
N GLY A 65 -26.68 -13.13 -13.68
CA GLY A 65 -27.89 -13.04 -12.85
C GLY A 65 -27.69 -13.15 -11.33
N GLN A 66 -26.48 -13.42 -10.83
CA GLN A 66 -26.22 -13.40 -9.39
C GLN A 66 -26.16 -11.97 -8.84
N ARG A 67 -27.18 -11.53 -8.09
CA ARG A 67 -27.13 -10.32 -7.27
C ARG A 67 -26.49 -10.60 -5.91
N GLY A 68 -25.53 -9.79 -5.52
CA GLY A 68 -24.93 -9.84 -4.18
C GLY A 68 -23.97 -8.67 -3.96
N ARG A 69 -23.83 -8.23 -2.70
CA ARG A 69 -22.86 -7.20 -2.31
C ARG A 69 -21.47 -7.67 -2.73
N VAL A 70 -20.85 -6.96 -3.67
CA VAL A 70 -19.42 -7.15 -3.94
C VAL A 70 -18.70 -6.83 -2.63
N LYS A 71 -17.97 -7.80 -2.09
CA LYS A 71 -17.07 -7.53 -0.97
C LYS A 71 -16.06 -6.55 -1.56
N ARG A 72 -16.24 -5.25 -1.29
CA ARG A 72 -15.14 -4.30 -1.46
C ARG A 72 -14.08 -4.81 -0.49
N GLU A 73 -13.03 -5.41 -1.04
CA GLU A 73 -11.80 -5.60 -0.31
C GLU A 73 -11.50 -4.25 0.34
N ILE A 74 -11.40 -4.25 1.67
CA ILE A 74 -11.12 -3.06 2.46
C ILE A 74 -9.69 -2.71 2.06
N TYR A 75 -9.55 -1.81 1.09
CA TYR A 75 -8.26 -1.43 0.57
C TYR A 75 -7.56 -0.64 1.66
N TRP A 76 -6.42 -1.15 2.11
CA TRP A 76 -5.57 -0.46 3.06
C TRP A 76 -4.91 0.72 2.33
N ASN A 77 -5.61 1.86 2.35
CA ASN A 77 -5.11 3.21 2.05
C ASN A 77 -5.91 4.31 2.78
N ASP A 78 -6.87 3.93 3.64
CA ASP A 78 -7.57 4.83 4.54
C ASP A 78 -6.92 4.78 5.94
N CYS A 79 -5.69 5.31 6.04
CA CYS A 79 -4.87 5.50 7.26
C CYS A 79 -4.51 4.27 8.12
#